data_AF-A0A352DT63-F1
#
_entry.id   AF-A0A352DT63-F1
#
_cell.length_a   1.000
_cell.length_b   1.000
_cell.length_c   1.000
_cell.angle_alpha   90.00
_cell.angle_beta   90.00
_cell.angle_gamma   90.00
#
_symmetry.space_group_name_H-M   'P 1'
#
loop_
_entity.id
_entity.type
_entity.pdbx_description
1 polymer ?
#
loop_
_entity_poly.entity_id
_entity_poly.type
_entity_poly.pdbx_seq_one_letter_code
_entity_poly.pdbx_strand_id
1 'polypeptide(L)'
;MHARSRSVGAHRLALLAALTALSSSCAAAAPPTDGTGGADGSLHLRYVTARLELAKLDLEKARRQNQVAGSPQVPASDMRRLEARLAALEKVVAAEKGQQDDGQVEGQIARAKAALEVAREDLARLERLRESQPNSVGEFDLRRQRVRVDIAELRVALWQDPEHIPSPIDRMQIQLDQLSDQIIDMIDQISNRRLVTPPP
;
A
#
# COMPACT_ATOMS: atom_id res chain seq x y z
N MET A 1 5.40 -47.80 -27.71
CA MET A 1 6.74 -47.72 -27.09
C MET A 1 6.98 -46.26 -26.72
N HIS A 2 6.72 -45.84 -25.47
CA HIS A 2 7.70 -45.62 -24.38
C HIS A 2 8.82 -44.64 -24.81
N ALA A 3 9.07 -43.48 -24.20
CA ALA A 3 9.14 -43.09 -22.78
C ALA A 3 8.90 -41.55 -22.64
N ARG A 4 8.14 -41.03 -21.65
CA ARG A 4 8.56 -40.58 -20.29
C ARG A 4 9.77 -39.62 -20.32
N SER A 5 9.92 -38.54 -19.55
CA SER A 5 9.21 -37.95 -18.40
C SER A 5 10.18 -36.94 -17.75
N ARG A 6 9.66 -35.88 -17.10
CA ARG A 6 10.23 -35.05 -16.00
C ARG A 6 11.29 -33.98 -16.33
N SER A 7 10.89 -32.72 -16.14
CA SER A 7 11.69 -31.70 -15.42
C SER A 7 10.86 -30.41 -15.15
N VAL A 8 9.78 -30.49 -14.38
CA VAL A 8 9.05 -29.28 -13.90
C VAL A 8 8.91 -29.27 -12.37
N GLY A 9 9.43 -30.30 -11.68
CA GLY A 9 9.26 -30.47 -10.23
C GLY A 9 10.24 -29.69 -9.34
N ALA A 10 11.33 -29.13 -9.86
CA ALA A 10 12.41 -28.62 -9.01
C ALA A 10 12.28 -27.14 -8.60
N HIS A 11 11.46 -26.33 -9.29
CA HIS A 11 11.34 -24.90 -8.99
C HIS A 11 10.13 -24.53 -8.13
N ARG A 12 9.19 -25.47 -7.94
CA ARG A 12 7.97 -25.23 -7.15
C ARG A 12 8.14 -25.46 -5.64
N LEU A 13 9.25 -26.07 -5.21
CA LEU A 13 9.53 -26.33 -3.79
C LEU A 13 10.51 -25.32 -3.15
N ALA A 14 11.24 -24.53 -3.95
CA ALA A 14 12.20 -23.56 -3.41
C ALA A 14 11.53 -22.25 -2.96
N LEU A 15 10.39 -21.86 -3.53
CA LEU A 15 9.73 -20.59 -3.19
C LEU A 15 8.79 -20.69 -1.98
N LEU A 16 8.37 -21.91 -1.58
CA LEU A 16 7.47 -22.11 -0.45
C LEU A 16 8.21 -22.26 0.90
N ALA A 17 9.52 -22.52 0.88
CA ALA A 17 10.33 -22.65 2.10
C ALA A 17 10.83 -21.29 2.65
N ALA A 18 10.75 -20.21 1.87
CA ALA A 18 11.24 -18.90 2.29
C ALA A 18 10.22 -18.09 3.13
N LEU A 19 8.93 -18.50 3.18
CA LEU A 19 7.91 -17.78 3.94
C LEU A 19 7.60 -18.38 5.33
N THR A 20 8.08 -19.57 5.66
CA THR A 20 7.85 -20.20 6.98
C THR A 20 9.00 -20.01 7.98
N ALA A 21 10.03 -19.24 7.63
CA ALA A 21 11.19 -19.01 8.51
C ALA A 21 11.12 -17.73 9.36
N LEU A 22 10.04 -16.94 9.30
CA LEU A 22 9.88 -15.71 10.10
C LEU A 22 9.06 -15.90 11.39
N SER A 23 8.95 -17.13 11.91
CA SER A 23 8.09 -17.41 13.09
C SER A 23 8.85 -17.96 14.31
N SER A 24 10.16 -17.77 14.41
CA SER A 24 10.89 -18.16 15.62
C SER A 24 12.08 -17.25 15.89
N SER A 25 11.81 -16.09 16.47
CA SER A 25 12.68 -15.51 17.48
C SER A 25 11.88 -14.50 18.33
N CYS A 26 11.03 -15.03 19.21
CA CYS A 26 10.56 -14.26 20.35
C CYS A 26 11.63 -14.41 21.44
N ALA A 27 12.73 -13.67 21.28
CA ALA A 27 13.65 -13.43 22.37
C ALA A 27 13.07 -12.27 23.18
N ALA A 28 12.69 -12.55 24.43
CA ALA A 28 12.24 -11.55 25.39
C ALA A 28 13.32 -10.48 25.56
N ALA A 29 13.12 -9.32 24.95
CA ALA A 29 13.91 -8.13 25.21
C ALA A 29 13.26 -7.38 26.39
N ALA A 30 14.04 -7.20 27.45
CA ALA A 30 13.71 -6.41 28.63
C ALA A 30 13.25 -4.98 28.23
N PRO A 31 12.40 -4.32 29.04
CA PRO A 31 11.88 -3.00 28.69
C PRO A 31 13.05 -2.00 28.61
N PRO A 32 13.19 -1.21 27.53
CA PRO A 32 14.17 -0.15 27.51
C PRO A 32 13.73 0.94 28.50
N THR A 33 14.57 1.11 29.51
CA THR A 33 14.59 2.26 30.41
C THR A 33 14.67 3.56 29.63
N ASP A 34 13.90 4.54 30.10
CA ASP A 34 13.76 5.89 29.56
C ASP A 34 15.10 6.56 29.21
N GLY A 35 15.17 7.15 28.01
CA GLY A 35 16.18 8.15 27.66
C GLY A 35 16.86 8.03 26.29
N THR A 36 16.13 8.11 25.17
CA THR A 36 16.75 8.12 23.82
C THR A 36 16.10 9.09 22.82
N GLY A 37 15.88 10.34 23.21
CA GLY A 37 15.32 11.35 22.28
C GLY A 37 16.25 11.85 21.16
N GLY A 38 17.53 11.43 21.12
CA GLY A 38 18.53 12.02 20.22
C GLY A 38 19.08 11.11 19.11
N ALA A 39 19.21 9.81 19.35
CA ALA A 39 19.84 8.89 18.38
C ALA A 39 18.83 8.32 17.36
N ASP A 40 17.61 7.98 17.81
CA ASP A 40 16.57 7.38 16.96
C ASP A 40 15.98 8.36 15.94
N GLY A 41 15.82 9.64 16.31
CA GLY A 41 15.39 10.70 15.36
C GLY A 41 16.37 10.87 14.19
N SER A 42 17.67 10.63 14.42
CA SER A 42 18.68 10.71 13.35
C SER A 42 18.59 9.53 12.37
N LEU A 43 18.21 8.34 12.84
CA LEU A 43 18.09 7.14 12.00
C LEU A 43 16.80 7.16 11.20
N HIS A 44 15.69 7.58 11.82
CA HIS A 44 14.41 7.73 11.13
C HIS A 44 14.49 8.79 10.02
N LEU A 45 15.06 9.97 10.31
CA LEU A 45 15.27 11.03 9.32
C LEU A 45 16.12 10.54 8.13
N ARG A 46 17.20 9.78 8.40
CA ARG A 46 18.02 9.15 7.34
C ARG A 46 17.22 8.16 6.51
N TYR A 47 16.38 7.34 7.14
CA TYR A 47 15.52 6.38 6.46
C TYR A 47 14.48 7.07 5.55
N VAL A 48 13.74 8.05 6.06
CA VAL A 48 12.72 8.75 5.24
C VAL A 48 13.36 9.56 4.12
N THR A 49 14.55 10.13 4.34
CA THR A 49 15.33 10.82 3.30
C THR A 49 15.76 9.84 2.20
N ALA A 50 16.25 8.64 2.56
CA ALA A 50 16.60 7.63 1.57
C ALA A 50 15.40 7.15 0.75
N ARG A 51 14.21 7.03 1.37
CA ARG A 51 12.96 6.70 0.65
C ARG A 51 12.53 7.81 -0.30
N LEU A 52 12.70 9.07 0.08
CA LEU A 52 12.44 10.21 -0.79
C LEU A 52 13.36 10.17 -2.02
N GLU A 53 14.66 9.94 -1.83
CA GLU A 53 15.62 9.81 -2.94
C GLU A 53 15.26 8.64 -3.88
N LEU A 54 14.86 7.48 -3.34
CA LEU A 54 14.39 6.37 -4.17
C LEU A 54 13.15 6.75 -5.00
N ALA A 55 12.18 7.44 -4.41
CA ALA A 55 10.97 7.87 -5.14
C ALA A 55 11.29 8.86 -6.27
N LYS A 56 12.28 9.76 -6.08
CA LYS A 56 12.76 10.65 -7.14
C LYS A 56 13.38 9.87 -8.30
N LEU A 57 14.23 8.88 -7.99
CA LEU A 57 14.86 8.02 -9.00
C LEU A 57 13.82 7.19 -9.78
N ASP A 58 12.82 6.65 -9.10
CA ASP A 58 11.73 5.89 -9.75
C ASP A 58 10.93 6.78 -10.72
N LEU A 59 10.58 8.00 -10.31
CA LEU A 59 9.88 8.95 -11.16
C LEU A 59 10.74 9.41 -12.35
N GLU A 60 12.03 9.68 -12.12
CA GLU A 60 12.95 10.04 -13.19
C GLU A 60 13.10 8.91 -14.22
N LYS A 61 13.24 7.66 -13.74
CA LYS A 61 13.29 6.49 -14.61
C LYS A 61 12.02 6.37 -15.46
N ALA A 62 10.84 6.53 -14.85
CA ALA A 62 9.56 6.48 -15.56
C ALA A 62 9.44 7.60 -16.63
N ARG A 63 9.91 8.82 -16.31
CA ARG A 63 9.97 9.94 -17.26
C ARG A 63 10.89 9.63 -18.44
N ARG A 64 12.09 9.11 -18.19
CA ARG A 64 13.04 8.72 -19.26
C ARG A 64 12.46 7.62 -20.15
N GLN A 65 11.78 6.62 -19.58
CA GLN A 65 11.11 5.56 -20.35
C GLN A 65 10.04 6.13 -21.29
N ASN A 66 9.23 7.08 -20.81
CA ASN A 66 8.22 7.75 -21.65
C ASN A 66 8.81 8.67 -22.73
N GLN A 67 10.01 9.23 -22.51
CA GLN A 67 10.70 10.07 -23.49
C GLN A 67 11.33 9.26 -24.64
N VAL A 68 11.90 8.08 -24.35
CA VAL A 68 12.65 7.29 -25.33
C VAL A 68 11.74 6.54 -26.31
N ALA A 69 10.56 6.12 -25.87
CA ALA A 69 9.76 5.12 -26.59
C ALA A 69 8.81 5.67 -27.67
N GLY A 70 8.74 6.99 -27.87
CA GLY A 70 7.81 7.63 -28.82
C GLY A 70 6.31 7.48 -28.48
N SER A 71 5.99 6.63 -27.51
CA SER A 71 4.68 6.39 -26.91
C SER A 71 4.85 6.12 -25.41
N PRO A 72 3.87 6.49 -24.55
CA PRO A 72 4.01 6.33 -23.10
C PRO A 72 4.08 4.84 -22.72
N GLN A 73 5.24 4.38 -22.27
CA GLN A 73 5.40 3.01 -21.74
C GLN A 73 4.92 2.88 -20.31
N VAL A 74 5.02 3.95 -19.53
CA VAL A 74 4.47 4.04 -18.19
C VAL A 74 3.10 4.73 -18.27
N PRO A 75 2.01 4.05 -17.86
CA PRO A 75 0.67 4.61 -17.87
C PRO A 75 0.57 5.92 -17.08
N ALA A 76 -0.29 6.84 -17.52
CA ALA A 76 -0.53 8.11 -16.84
C ALA A 76 -1.04 7.95 -15.39
N SER A 77 -1.74 6.86 -15.08
CA SER A 77 -2.12 6.49 -13.72
C SER A 77 -0.91 6.23 -12.83
N ASP A 78 0.10 5.55 -13.37
CA ASP A 78 1.28 5.13 -12.62
C ASP A 78 2.22 6.32 -12.41
N MET A 79 2.31 7.21 -13.40
CA MET A 79 2.97 8.51 -13.26
C MET A 79 2.37 9.34 -12.11
N ARG A 80 1.04 9.48 -12.08
CA ARG A 80 0.35 10.20 -11.00
C ARG A 80 0.57 9.55 -9.63
N ARG A 81 0.63 8.22 -9.55
CA ARG A 81 0.95 7.50 -8.31
C ARG A 81 2.37 7.79 -7.82
N LEU A 82 3.36 7.81 -8.72
CA LEU A 82 4.74 8.14 -8.39
C LEU A 82 4.88 9.58 -7.89
N GLU A 83 4.21 10.53 -8.53
CA GLU A 83 4.19 11.94 -8.12
C GLU A 83 3.51 12.14 -6.76
N ALA A 84 2.36 11.49 -6.54
CA ALA A 84 1.68 11.51 -5.24
C ALA A 84 2.54 10.92 -4.11
N ARG A 85 3.26 9.81 -4.41
CA ARG A 85 4.20 9.20 -3.46
C ARG A 85 5.37 10.13 -3.13
N LEU A 86 5.91 10.81 -4.13
CA LEU A 86 6.99 11.78 -3.95
C LEU A 86 6.54 12.92 -3.03
N ALA A 87 5.40 13.56 -3.35
CA ALA A 87 4.85 14.65 -2.56
C ALA A 87 4.56 14.23 -1.11
N ALA A 88 4.09 13.00 -0.88
CA ALA A 88 3.87 12.47 0.45
C ALA A 88 5.17 12.29 1.24
N LEU A 89 6.25 11.83 0.60
CA LEU A 89 7.56 11.66 1.24
C LEU A 89 8.25 12.99 1.51
N GLU A 90 8.09 14.00 0.64
CA GLU A 90 8.61 15.34 0.88
C GLU A 90 8.00 15.96 2.14
N LYS A 91 6.69 15.80 2.35
CA LYS A 91 6.01 16.25 3.58
C LYS A 91 6.51 15.53 4.82
N VAL A 92 6.73 14.22 4.75
CA VAL A 92 7.29 13.44 5.87
C VAL A 92 8.69 13.93 6.22
N VAL A 93 9.56 14.10 5.22
CA VAL A 93 10.92 14.61 5.45
C VAL A 93 10.90 16.04 6.01
N ALA A 94 9.98 16.90 5.55
CA ALA A 94 9.81 18.24 6.09
C ALA A 94 9.34 18.23 7.56
N ALA A 95 8.38 17.36 7.91
CA ALA A 95 7.91 17.21 9.29
C ALA A 95 9.00 16.68 10.22
N GLU A 96 9.77 15.67 9.79
CA GLU A 96 10.89 15.11 10.54
C GLU A 96 12.05 16.10 10.74
N LYS A 97 12.30 16.97 9.76
CA LYS A 97 13.26 18.08 9.89
C LYS A 97 12.74 19.22 10.77
N GLY A 98 11.42 19.38 10.85
CA GLY A 98 10.75 20.45 11.58
C GLY A 98 10.36 20.11 13.03
N GLN A 99 10.49 18.84 13.47
CA GLN A 99 10.01 18.36 14.79
C GLN A 99 8.61 18.89 15.17
N GLN A 100 7.65 18.86 14.24
CA GLN A 100 6.24 19.07 14.54
C GLN A 100 5.45 17.79 14.29
N ASP A 101 4.95 17.21 15.39
CA ASP A 101 4.04 16.04 15.41
C ASP A 101 2.74 16.32 14.61
N ASP A 102 2.37 17.61 14.49
CA ASP A 102 1.19 18.09 13.75
C ASP A 102 1.23 17.73 12.26
N GLY A 103 2.41 17.74 11.64
CA GLY A 103 2.57 17.41 10.22
C GLY A 103 2.31 15.92 9.91
N GLN A 104 2.50 15.05 10.90
CA GLN A 104 2.24 13.62 10.75
C GLN A 104 0.74 13.36 10.67
N VAL A 105 -0.07 14.00 11.54
CA VAL A 105 -1.53 13.85 11.56
C VAL A 105 -2.15 14.37 10.26
N GLU A 106 -1.76 15.55 9.80
CA GLU A 106 -2.23 16.09 8.51
C GLU A 106 -1.91 15.16 7.34
N GLY A 107 -0.71 14.57 7.34
CA GLY A 107 -0.30 13.57 6.36
C GLY A 107 -1.20 12.32 6.38
N GLN A 108 -1.59 11.84 7.56
CA GLN A 108 -2.49 10.69 7.68
C GLN A 108 -3.92 11.02 7.27
N ILE A 109 -4.43 12.20 7.62
CA ILE A 109 -5.74 12.69 7.16
C ILE A 109 -5.78 12.73 5.62
N ALA A 110 -4.75 13.32 5.00
CA ALA A 110 -4.68 13.41 3.53
C ALA A 110 -4.66 12.03 2.87
N ARG A 111 -3.91 11.07 3.43
CA ARG A 111 -3.88 9.68 2.94
C ARG A 111 -5.21 8.97 3.13
N ALA A 112 -5.86 9.13 4.29
CA ALA A 112 -7.16 8.54 4.57
C ALA A 112 -8.22 9.06 3.59
N LYS A 113 -8.23 10.37 3.32
CA LYS A 113 -9.12 10.99 2.32
C LYS A 113 -8.87 10.45 0.91
N ALA A 114 -7.60 10.33 0.50
CA ALA A 114 -7.28 9.75 -0.80
C ALA A 114 -7.73 8.28 -0.92
N ALA A 115 -7.60 7.50 0.16
CA ALA A 115 -8.09 6.12 0.19
C ALA A 115 -9.63 6.04 0.10
N LEU A 116 -10.34 6.96 0.77
CA LEU A 116 -11.80 7.07 0.68
C LEU A 116 -12.27 7.40 -0.75
N GLU A 117 -11.63 8.36 -1.41
CA GLU A 117 -11.93 8.70 -2.81
C GLU A 117 -11.77 7.48 -3.72
N VAL A 118 -10.67 6.73 -3.59
CA VAL A 118 -10.46 5.49 -4.35
C VAL A 118 -11.54 4.45 -4.07
N ALA A 119 -11.90 4.23 -2.79
CA ALA A 119 -12.93 3.27 -2.43
C ALA A 119 -14.30 3.62 -3.03
N ARG A 120 -14.66 4.91 -3.04
CA ARG A 120 -15.89 5.44 -3.65
C ARG A 120 -15.89 5.30 -5.16
N GLU A 121 -14.78 5.63 -5.82
CA GLU A 121 -14.63 5.46 -7.27
C GLU A 121 -14.79 3.98 -7.69
N ASP A 122 -14.23 3.06 -6.92
CA ASP A 122 -14.33 1.63 -7.16
C ASP A 122 -15.77 1.11 -6.94
N LEU A 123 -16.47 1.59 -5.89
CA LEU A 123 -17.89 1.29 -5.70
C LEU A 123 -18.74 1.78 -6.88
N ALA A 124 -18.58 3.05 -7.25
CA ALA A 124 -19.32 3.65 -8.36
C ALA A 124 -19.02 2.96 -9.70
N ARG A 125 -17.81 2.38 -9.87
CA ARG A 125 -17.47 1.59 -11.05
C ARG A 125 -18.22 0.25 -11.05
N LEU A 126 -18.26 -0.45 -9.92
CA LEU A 126 -18.98 -1.72 -9.81
C LEU A 126 -20.49 -1.53 -9.98
N GLU A 127 -21.06 -0.46 -9.45
CA GLU A 127 -22.48 -0.13 -9.61
C GLU A 127 -22.83 0.13 -11.09
N ARG A 128 -22.04 0.97 -11.79
CA ARG A 128 -22.19 1.18 -13.24
C ARG A 128 -22.02 -0.10 -14.06
N LEU A 129 -21.08 -0.96 -13.67
CA LEU A 129 -20.88 -2.25 -14.33
C LEU A 129 -22.11 -3.16 -14.15
N ARG A 130 -22.71 -3.19 -12.96
CA ARG A 130 -23.95 -3.93 -12.71
C ARG A 130 -25.14 -3.36 -13.48
N GLU A 131 -25.28 -2.03 -13.55
CA GLU A 131 -26.35 -1.39 -14.32
C GLU A 131 -26.27 -1.76 -15.80
N SER A 132 -25.07 -1.75 -16.38
CA SER A 132 -24.87 -2.15 -17.78
C SER A 132 -24.93 -3.66 -18.00
N GLN A 133 -24.56 -4.46 -16.99
CA GLN A 133 -24.49 -5.92 -17.05
C GLN A 133 -24.93 -6.54 -15.71
N PRO A 134 -26.25 -6.78 -15.49
CA PRO A 134 -26.80 -7.14 -14.18
C PRO A 134 -26.21 -8.39 -13.50
N ASN A 135 -25.67 -9.33 -14.28
CA ASN A 135 -25.10 -10.57 -13.78
C ASN A 135 -23.55 -10.56 -13.70
N SER A 136 -22.91 -9.45 -14.05
CA SER A 136 -21.44 -9.34 -14.08
C SER A 136 -20.81 -9.08 -12.70
N VAL A 137 -21.57 -8.50 -11.78
CA VAL A 137 -21.13 -8.17 -10.41
C VAL A 137 -22.12 -8.77 -9.42
N GLY A 138 -21.63 -9.64 -8.54
CA GLY A 138 -22.46 -10.25 -7.51
C GLY A 138 -22.85 -9.23 -6.43
N GLU A 139 -23.98 -9.48 -5.75
CA GLU A 139 -24.39 -8.67 -4.58
C GLU A 139 -23.32 -8.69 -3.47
N PHE A 140 -22.62 -9.83 -3.34
CA PHE A 140 -21.51 -9.97 -2.40
C PHE A 140 -20.38 -8.97 -2.68
N ASP A 141 -19.98 -8.80 -3.94
CA ASP A 141 -18.89 -7.90 -4.33
C ASP A 141 -19.26 -6.43 -4.08
N LEU A 142 -20.50 -6.06 -4.37
CA LEU A 142 -21.01 -4.72 -4.06
C LEU A 142 -21.07 -4.46 -2.56
N ARG A 143 -21.58 -5.42 -1.78
CA ARG A 143 -21.60 -5.29 -0.32
C ARG A 143 -20.20 -5.18 0.25
N ARG A 144 -19.25 -5.99 -0.24
CA ARG A 144 -17.83 -5.90 0.13
C ARG A 144 -17.27 -4.50 -0.16
N GLN A 145 -17.57 -3.94 -1.32
CA GLN A 145 -17.06 -2.62 -1.70
C GLN A 145 -17.71 -1.48 -0.90
N ARG A 146 -18.99 -1.59 -0.53
CA ARG A 146 -19.65 -0.64 0.39
C ARG A 146 -18.97 -0.64 1.76
N VAL A 147 -18.72 -1.81 2.33
CA VAL A 147 -18.00 -1.92 3.61
C VAL A 147 -16.60 -1.30 3.53
N ARG A 148 -15.92 -1.38 2.38
CA ARG A 148 -14.62 -0.70 2.18
C ARG A 148 -14.74 0.81 2.19
N VAL A 149 -15.80 1.37 1.61
CA VAL A 149 -16.10 2.80 1.71
C VAL A 149 -16.34 3.18 3.16
N ASP A 150 -17.19 2.44 3.87
CA ASP A 150 -17.50 2.71 5.28
C ASP A 150 -16.23 2.69 6.16
N ILE A 151 -15.35 1.70 5.98
CA ILE A 151 -14.06 1.62 6.68
C ILE A 151 -13.19 2.85 6.37
N ALA A 152 -13.14 3.29 5.11
CA ALA A 152 -12.35 4.45 4.71
C ALA A 152 -12.93 5.75 5.29
N GLU A 153 -14.25 5.89 5.38
CA GLU A 153 -14.92 7.02 6.03
C GLU A 153 -14.61 7.07 7.52
N LEU A 154 -14.75 5.93 8.22
CA LEU A 154 -14.40 5.81 9.63
C LEU A 154 -12.93 6.15 9.89
N ARG A 155 -12.03 5.71 9.00
CA ARG A 155 -10.60 6.03 9.11
C ARG A 155 -10.35 7.53 8.95
N VAL A 156 -11.04 8.22 8.03
CA VAL A 156 -10.97 9.68 7.92
C VAL A 156 -11.45 10.34 9.21
N ALA A 157 -12.60 9.91 9.74
CA ALA A 157 -13.18 10.46 10.97
C ALA A 157 -12.23 10.28 12.17
N LEU A 158 -11.64 9.09 12.35
CA LEU A 158 -10.67 8.82 13.41
C LEU A 158 -9.43 9.72 13.34
N TRP A 159 -8.91 9.99 12.14
CA TRP A 159 -7.76 10.89 11.99
C TRP A 159 -8.12 12.37 12.14
N GLN A 160 -9.38 12.75 11.88
CA GLN A 160 -9.87 14.12 12.09
C GLN A 160 -10.19 14.42 13.55
N ASP A 161 -10.49 13.39 14.34
CA ASP A 161 -10.79 13.49 15.77
C ASP A 161 -9.86 12.56 16.58
N PRO A 162 -8.65 13.05 16.92
CA PRO A 162 -7.65 12.27 17.64
C PRO A 162 -8.06 11.86 19.06
N GLU A 163 -9.11 12.46 19.64
CA GLU A 163 -9.62 12.06 20.95
C GLU A 163 -10.14 10.61 20.94
N HIS A 164 -10.53 10.12 19.76
CA HIS A 164 -10.96 8.75 19.52
C HIS A 164 -9.79 7.77 19.27
N ILE A 165 -8.55 8.27 19.23
CA ILE A 165 -7.34 7.45 19.11
C ILE A 165 -6.48 7.69 20.37
N PRO A 166 -6.91 7.15 21.53
CA PRO A 166 -6.41 7.58 22.83
C PRO A 166 -4.94 7.20 23.07
N SER A 167 -4.41 6.21 22.34
CA SER A 167 -3.02 5.78 22.51
C SER A 167 -2.21 5.77 21.21
N PRO A 168 -0.88 5.93 21.30
CA PRO A 168 0.03 5.69 20.17
C PRO A 168 -0.08 4.27 19.59
N ILE A 169 -0.44 3.28 20.42
CA ILE A 169 -0.65 1.90 19.98
C ILE A 169 -1.85 1.81 19.03
N ASP A 170 -2.94 2.52 19.33
CA ASP A 170 -4.12 2.57 18.47
C ASP A 170 -3.80 3.24 17.12
N ARG A 171 -2.96 4.29 17.14
CA ARG A 171 -2.47 4.93 15.91
C ARG A 171 -1.67 3.94 15.05
N MET A 172 -0.79 3.16 15.67
CA MET A 172 -0.02 2.12 14.97
C MET A 172 -0.93 1.00 14.44
N GLN A 173 -1.95 0.60 15.20
CA GLN A 173 -2.91 -0.42 14.77
C GLN A 173 -3.68 0.04 13.52
N ILE A 174 -4.18 1.29 13.51
CA ILE A 174 -4.87 1.86 12.33
C ILE A 174 -3.94 1.86 11.10
N GLN A 175 -2.65 2.16 11.28
CA GLN A 175 -1.67 2.13 10.19
C GLN A 175 -1.39 0.69 9.71
N LEU A 176 -1.30 -0.28 10.62
CA LEU A 176 -1.13 -1.70 10.28
C LEU A 176 -2.34 -2.25 9.53
N ASP A 177 -3.56 -1.91 9.96
CA ASP A 177 -4.78 -2.31 9.28
C ASP A 177 -4.83 -1.74 7.87
N GLN A 178 -4.42 -0.47 7.69
CA GLN A 178 -4.31 0.14 6.37
C GLN A 178 -3.29 -0.58 5.47
N LEU A 179 -2.14 -0.98 5.99
CA LEU A 179 -1.14 -1.71 5.22
C LEU A 179 -1.65 -3.11 4.85
N SER A 180 -2.33 -3.79 5.77
CA SER A 180 -3.00 -5.07 5.52
C SER A 180 -4.04 -4.97 4.40
N ASP A 181 -4.90 -3.94 4.43
CA ASP A 181 -5.88 -3.69 3.37
C ASP A 181 -5.20 -3.53 1.99
N GLN A 182 -4.13 -2.71 1.93
CA GLN A 182 -3.37 -2.49 0.71
C GLN A 182 -2.74 -3.78 0.18
N ILE A 183 -2.22 -4.63 1.05
CA ILE A 183 -1.64 -5.92 0.67
C ILE A 183 -2.73 -6.84 0.10
N ILE A 184 -3.90 -6.92 0.75
CA ILE A 184 -5.03 -7.71 0.26
C ILE A 184 -5.47 -7.21 -1.12
N ASP A 185 -5.57 -5.89 -1.32
CA ASP A 185 -5.91 -5.30 -2.61
C ASP A 185 -4.90 -5.63 -3.71
N MET A 186 -3.60 -5.61 -3.39
CA MET A 186 -2.56 -6.02 -4.33
C MET A 186 -2.67 -7.51 -4.67
N ILE A 187 -2.95 -8.37 -3.69
CA ILE A 187 -3.13 -9.81 -3.90
C ILE A 187 -4.33 -10.06 -4.83
N ASP A 188 -5.46 -9.37 -4.60
CA ASP A 188 -6.65 -9.45 -5.44
C ASP A 188 -6.35 -9.00 -6.87
N GLN A 189 -5.65 -7.87 -7.05
CA GLN A 189 -5.25 -7.37 -8.36
C GLN A 189 -4.35 -8.35 -9.12
N ILE A 190 -3.38 -8.96 -8.43
CA ILE A 190 -2.48 -9.96 -9.03
C ILE A 190 -3.26 -11.21 -9.42
N SER A 191 -4.14 -11.68 -8.55
CA SER A 191 -4.96 -12.87 -8.78
C SER A 191 -5.90 -12.68 -9.97
N ASN A 192 -6.55 -11.53 -10.04
CA ASN A 192 -7.46 -11.18 -11.13
C ASN A 192 -6.74 -10.94 -12.46
N ARG A 193 -5.52 -10.39 -12.46
CA ARG A 193 -4.73 -10.22 -13.70
C ARG A 193 -4.25 -11.55 -14.29
N ARG A 194 -3.95 -12.56 -13.46
CA ARG A 194 -3.50 -13.89 -13.93
C ARG A 194 -4.58 -14.69 -14.64
N LEU A 195 -5.85 -14.37 -14.42
CA LEU A 195 -6.99 -15.04 -15.06
C LEU A 195 -7.27 -14.50 -16.47
N VAL A 196 -6.68 -13.36 -16.87
CA VAL A 196 -6.87 -12.73 -18.19
C VAL A 196 -5.71 -13.06 -19.15
N THR A 197 -5.14 -14.27 -19.05
CA THR A 197 -4.30 -14.78 -20.14
C THR A 197 -5.25 -15.39 -21.17
N PRO A 198 -5.47 -14.79 -22.35
CA PRO A 198 -6.31 -15.41 -23.36
C PRO A 198 -5.69 -16.76 -23.76
N PRO A 199 -6.50 -17.81 -23.98
CA PRO A 199 -5.98 -19.06 -24.54
C PRO A 199 -5.35 -18.77 -25.92
N PRO A 200 -4.30 -19.54 -26.29
CA PRO A 200 -3.58 -19.36 -27.55
C PRO A 200 -4.48 -19.58 -28.77
#